data_AF-A0A843F3I0-F1
#
_entry.id   AF-A0A843F3I0-F1
#
_cell.length_a   1.000
_cell.length_b   1.000
_cell.length_c   1.000
_cell.angle_alpha   90.00
_cell.angle_beta   90.00
_cell.angle_gamma   90.00
#
_symmetry.space_group_name_H-M   'P 1'
#
loop_
_entity.id
_entity.type
_entity.pdbx_description
1 polymer ?
#
loop_
_entity_poly.entity_id
_entity_poly.type
_entity_poly.pdbx_seq_one_letter_code
_entity_poly.pdbx_strand_id
1 'polypeptide(L)'
;MIKITVGIGKNKDIIQACEIFKQEKDDVEIELADNDNDLVNAILNEKVDAVIRGSLPASSVMKQLNAKFSDISRATYVNGNNVEFLLTPVGIDEGTTLEDKLKIAIHCGEFLKKQSKKPKIAVMASGRKGDY
;
A
#
# COMPACT_ATOMS: atom_id res chain seq x y z
N MET A 1 15.56 -6.99 -12.46
CA MET A 1 14.26 -7.65 -12.63
C MET A 1 13.48 -7.38 -11.36
N ILE A 2 12.31 -6.75 -11.50
CA ILE A 2 11.45 -6.42 -10.36
C ILE A 2 10.58 -7.64 -10.07
N LYS A 3 10.50 -8.07 -8.82
CA LYS A 3 9.72 -9.22 -8.39
C LYS A 3 8.48 -8.80 -7.64
N ILE A 4 7.32 -9.19 -8.15
CA ILE A 4 6.01 -8.86 -7.57
C ILE A 4 5.26 -10.14 -7.23
N THR A 5 4.66 -10.20 -6.03
CA THR A 5 3.73 -11.27 -5.67
C THR A 5 2.29 -10.77 -5.73
N VAL A 6 1.41 -11.51 -6.39
CA VAL A 6 -0.01 -11.14 -6.58
C VAL A 6 -0.93 -12.20 -6.01
N GLY A 7 -1.85 -11.80 -5.14
CA GLY A 7 -2.83 -12.68 -4.52
C GLY A 7 -3.97 -13.07 -5.46
N ILE A 8 -4.30 -14.36 -5.51
CA ILE A 8 -5.40 -14.89 -6.33
C ILE A 8 -6.43 -15.59 -5.44
N GLY A 9 -7.54 -14.90 -5.20
CA GLY A 9 -8.73 -15.45 -4.58
C GLY A 9 -9.68 -16.10 -5.58
N LYS A 10 -10.99 -15.90 -5.34
CA LYS A 10 -12.06 -16.48 -6.15
C LYS A 10 -12.15 -15.84 -7.55
N ASN A 11 -11.93 -14.54 -7.66
CA ASN A 11 -11.91 -13.87 -8.96
C ASN A 11 -10.57 -14.16 -9.65
N LYS A 12 -10.62 -14.83 -10.80
CA LYS A 12 -9.45 -15.20 -11.61
C LYS A 12 -9.10 -14.19 -12.70
N ASP A 13 -9.86 -13.11 -12.88
CA ASP A 13 -9.55 -12.00 -13.80
C ASP A 13 -8.18 -11.38 -13.52
N ILE A 14 -7.69 -11.48 -12.27
CA ILE A 14 -6.36 -11.03 -11.89
C ILE A 14 -5.24 -11.78 -12.67
N ILE A 15 -5.47 -13.03 -13.08
CA ILE A 15 -4.51 -13.80 -13.89
C ILE A 15 -4.35 -13.14 -15.26
N GLN A 16 -5.48 -12.82 -15.91
CA GLN A 16 -5.48 -12.13 -17.19
C GLN A 16 -4.80 -10.76 -17.09
N ALA A 17 -5.06 -10.01 -16.02
CA ALA A 17 -4.38 -8.73 -15.77
C ALA A 17 -2.85 -8.91 -15.62
N CYS A 18 -2.40 -9.95 -14.92
CA CYS A 18 -0.97 -10.28 -14.82
C CYS A 18 -0.35 -10.66 -16.17
N GLU A 19 -1.05 -11.42 -17.00
CA GLU A 19 -0.58 -11.81 -18.34
C GLU A 19 -0.43 -10.60 -19.26
N ILE A 20 -1.44 -9.72 -19.31
CA ILE A 20 -1.38 -8.46 -20.09
C ILE A 20 -0.20 -7.61 -19.61
N PHE A 21 -0.04 -7.45 -18.30
CA PHE A 21 1.05 -6.65 -17.75
C PHE A 21 2.44 -7.23 -18.10
N LYS A 22 2.61 -8.56 -18.05
CA LYS A 22 3.87 -9.22 -18.46
C LYS A 22 4.21 -9.04 -19.93
N GLN A 23 3.20 -8.90 -20.81
CA GLN A 23 3.43 -8.65 -22.23
C GLN A 23 3.98 -7.24 -22.48
N GLU A 24 3.61 -6.27 -21.63
CA GLU A 24 4.07 -4.87 -21.73
C GLU A 24 5.37 -4.61 -20.95
N LYS A 25 5.70 -5.47 -19.98
CA LYS A 25 6.81 -5.30 -19.04
C LYS A 25 7.59 -6.61 -18.89
N ASP A 26 8.64 -6.76 -19.69
CA ASP A 26 9.53 -7.92 -19.69
C ASP A 26 10.53 -7.92 -18.51
N ASP A 27 10.69 -6.80 -17.82
CA ASP A 27 11.58 -6.62 -16.68
C ASP A 27 10.93 -6.95 -15.32
N VAL A 28 9.67 -7.40 -15.33
CA VAL A 28 8.88 -7.74 -14.13
C VAL A 28 8.56 -9.23 -14.05
N GLU A 29 9.05 -9.88 -13.00
CA GLU A 29 8.66 -11.24 -12.61
C GLU A 29 7.41 -11.17 -11.71
N ILE A 30 6.35 -11.91 -12.06
CA ILE A 30 5.15 -12.01 -11.22
C ILE A 30 4.99 -13.44 -10.73
N GLU A 31 4.99 -13.59 -9.41
CA GLU A 31 4.60 -14.79 -8.67
C GLU A 31 3.16 -14.69 -8.18
N LEU A 32 2.45 -15.81 -8.16
CA LEU A 32 1.06 -15.88 -7.74
C LEU A 32 0.97 -16.50 -6.35
N ALA A 33 0.14 -15.91 -5.49
CA ALA A 33 -0.12 -16.40 -4.14
C ALA A 33 -1.59 -16.83 -4.02
N ASP A 34 -1.84 -18.12 -3.80
CA ASP A 34 -3.20 -18.69 -3.79
C ASP A 34 -3.94 -18.51 -2.45
N ASN A 35 -3.25 -18.03 -1.42
CA ASN A 35 -3.83 -17.80 -0.11
C ASN A 35 -3.15 -16.63 0.64
N ASP A 36 -3.81 -16.19 1.70
CA ASP A 36 -3.38 -15.06 2.52
C ASP A 36 -2.00 -15.28 3.18
N ASN A 37 -1.67 -16.51 3.60
CA ASN A 37 -0.39 -16.78 4.25
C ASN A 37 0.77 -16.58 3.27
N ASP A 38 0.63 -17.08 2.04
CA ASP A 38 1.64 -16.92 1.00
C ASP A 38 1.84 -15.44 0.65
N LEU A 39 0.74 -14.68 0.54
CA LEU A 39 0.78 -13.24 0.31
C LEU A 39 1.49 -12.49 1.45
N VAL A 40 1.16 -12.82 2.71
CA VAL A 40 1.75 -12.18 3.89
C VAL A 40 3.22 -12.57 4.06
N ASN A 41 3.60 -13.80 3.72
CA ASN A 41 4.99 -14.24 3.73
C ASN A 41 5.80 -13.51 2.65
N ALA A 42 5.20 -13.23 1.49
CA ALA A 42 5.84 -12.41 0.46
C ALA A 42 6.14 -10.98 0.93
N ILE A 43 5.27 -10.38 1.76
CA ILE A 43 5.50 -9.03 2.34
C ILE A 43 6.76 -9.01 3.23
N LEU A 44 7.07 -10.13 3.89
CA LEU A 44 8.24 -10.28 4.77
C LEU A 44 9.50 -10.73 4.02
N ASN A 45 9.39 -11.03 2.73
CA ASN A 45 10.48 -11.54 1.92
C ASN A 45 11.24 -10.40 1.27
N GLU A 46 12.48 -10.16 1.69
CA GLU A 46 13.34 -9.10 1.13
C GLU A 46 13.67 -9.27 -0.36
N LYS A 47 13.39 -10.43 -0.95
CA LYS A 47 13.54 -10.69 -2.39
C LYS A 47 12.32 -10.27 -3.22
N VAL A 48 11.22 -9.87 -2.57
CA VAL A 48 10.00 -9.42 -3.23
C VAL A 48 9.94 -7.90 -3.13
N ASP A 49 9.93 -7.23 -4.28
CA ASP A 49 9.94 -5.77 -4.36
C ASP A 49 8.56 -5.17 -4.08
N ALA A 50 7.49 -5.89 -4.42
CA ALA A 50 6.12 -5.45 -4.17
C ALA A 50 5.13 -6.61 -3.99
N VAL A 51 4.07 -6.35 -3.22
CA VAL A 51 2.97 -7.31 -3.02
C VAL A 51 1.65 -6.64 -3.33
N ILE A 52 0.84 -7.31 -4.14
CA ILE A 52 -0.49 -6.87 -4.56
C ILE A 52 -1.50 -7.88 -4.03
N ARG A 53 -2.45 -7.43 -3.19
CA ARG A 53 -3.52 -8.30 -2.65
C ARG A 53 -4.28 -9.07 -3.75
N GLY A 54 -4.44 -8.44 -4.92
CA GLY A 54 -5.19 -8.97 -6.05
C GLY A 54 -6.64 -9.25 -5.65
N SER A 55 -7.09 -10.49 -5.85
CA SER A 55 -8.47 -10.90 -5.59
C SER A 55 -8.69 -11.62 -4.26
N LEU A 56 -7.68 -11.71 -3.39
CA LEU A 56 -7.83 -12.27 -2.04
C LEU A 56 -8.71 -11.37 -1.14
N PRO A 57 -9.57 -11.90 -0.25
CA PRO A 57 -10.44 -11.09 0.60
C PRO A 57 -9.65 -10.12 1.51
N ALA A 58 -9.97 -8.83 1.44
CA ALA A 58 -9.24 -7.81 2.21
C ALA A 58 -9.31 -8.03 3.72
N SER A 59 -10.47 -8.42 4.25
CA SER A 59 -10.65 -8.67 5.69
C SER A 59 -9.75 -9.79 6.22
N SER A 60 -9.57 -10.85 5.43
CA SER A 60 -8.77 -12.02 5.82
C SER A 60 -7.27 -11.71 5.76
N VAL A 61 -6.82 -11.07 4.69
CA VAL A 61 -5.42 -10.57 4.57
C VAL A 61 -5.08 -9.59 5.69
N MET A 62 -5.94 -8.59 5.94
CA MET A 62 -5.70 -7.60 7.00
C MET A 62 -5.66 -8.24 8.39
N LYS A 63 -6.51 -9.24 8.66
CA LYS A 63 -6.46 -9.99 9.93
C LYS A 63 -5.09 -10.64 10.15
N GLN A 64 -4.50 -11.23 9.11
CA GLN A 64 -3.17 -11.83 9.21
C GLN A 64 -2.06 -10.79 9.33
N LEU A 65 -2.16 -9.69 8.58
CA LEU A 65 -1.19 -8.59 8.68
C LEU A 65 -1.19 -7.97 10.07
N ASN A 66 -2.35 -7.68 10.65
CA ASN A 66 -2.47 -7.12 12.00
C ASN A 66 -1.98 -8.09 13.09
N ALA A 67 -1.89 -9.40 12.81
CA ALA A 67 -1.29 -10.36 13.73
C ALA A 67 0.25 -10.34 13.71
N LYS A 68 0.87 -9.85 12.62
CA LYS A 68 2.32 -9.78 12.44
C LYS A 68 2.90 -8.37 12.59
N PHE A 69 2.12 -7.35 12.26
CA PHE A 69 2.50 -5.96 12.31
C PHE A 69 1.59 -5.24 13.31
N SER A 70 2.21 -4.57 14.29
CA SER A 70 1.46 -3.79 15.28
C SER A 70 0.76 -2.59 14.66
N ASP A 71 1.31 -2.06 13.56
CA ASP A 71 0.93 -0.77 13.03
C ASP A 71 1.04 -0.70 11.52
N ILE A 72 -0.12 -0.54 10.89
CA ILE A 72 -0.23 -0.40 9.44
C ILE A 72 -0.89 0.95 9.17
N SER A 73 -0.30 1.72 8.27
CA SER A 73 -0.89 2.97 7.79
C SER A 73 -1.26 2.82 6.33
N ARG A 74 -2.49 3.20 5.97
CA ARG A 74 -2.94 3.19 4.58
C ARG A 74 -2.86 4.59 3.98
N ALA A 75 -2.31 4.65 2.78
CA ALA A 75 -2.28 5.86 1.97
C ALA A 75 -2.65 5.52 0.53
N THR A 76 -3.24 6.49 -0.17
CA THR A 76 -3.43 6.44 -1.62
C THR A 76 -2.31 7.23 -2.28
N TYR A 77 -1.71 6.64 -3.32
CA TYR A 77 -0.76 7.34 -4.19
C TYR A 77 -1.52 8.06 -5.30
N VAL A 78 -1.52 9.38 -5.29
CA VAL A 78 -2.12 10.21 -6.34
C VAL A 78 -1.01 10.68 -7.27
N ASN A 79 -1.11 10.35 -8.56
CA ASN A 79 -0.15 10.75 -9.58
C ASN A 79 -0.90 11.21 -10.84
N GLY A 80 -0.82 12.50 -11.14
CA GLY A 80 -1.38 13.12 -12.34
C GLY A 80 -0.39 14.11 -12.95
N ASN A 81 -0.75 14.70 -14.09
CA ASN A 81 0.18 15.47 -14.94
C ASN A 81 1.09 16.47 -14.21
N ASN A 82 0.57 17.17 -13.19
CA ASN A 82 1.31 18.19 -12.45
C ASN A 82 1.31 17.95 -10.92
N VAL A 83 0.77 16.83 -10.45
CA VAL A 83 0.61 16.57 -9.00
C VAL A 83 0.96 15.14 -8.68
N GLU A 84 1.76 14.97 -7.63
CA GLU A 84 2.17 13.67 -7.13
C GLU A 84 2.26 13.74 -5.60
N PHE A 85 1.39 13.02 -4.89
CA PHE A 85 1.34 13.03 -3.43
C PHE A 85 0.70 11.78 -2.83
N LEU A 86 0.92 11.59 -1.53
CA LEU A 86 0.20 10.59 -0.73
C LEU A 86 -0.98 11.26 -0.03
N LEU A 87 -2.16 10.64 -0.13
CA LEU A 87 -3.34 11.02 0.63
C LEU A 87 -3.62 9.98 1.73
N THR A 88 -3.75 10.42 2.97
CA THR A 88 -3.87 9.54 4.15
C THR A 88 -4.52 10.29 5.33
N PRO A 89 -5.18 9.60 6.29
CA PRO A 89 -5.59 8.19 6.24
C PRO A 89 -6.65 7.94 5.17
N VAL A 90 -6.70 6.70 4.67
CA VAL A 90 -7.82 6.20 3.85
C VAL A 90 -8.51 4.99 4.50
N GLY A 91 -7.97 4.52 5.62
CA GLY A 91 -8.65 3.58 6.50
C GLY A 91 -9.72 4.24 7.38
N ILE A 92 -10.84 3.55 7.60
CA ILE A 92 -11.92 4.03 8.47
C ILE A 92 -11.56 3.96 9.96
N ASP A 93 -10.55 3.17 10.30
CA ASP A 93 -10.07 2.81 11.63
C ASP A 93 -8.71 3.44 11.96
N GLU A 94 -8.31 4.49 11.24
CA GLU A 94 -6.99 5.15 11.34
C GLU A 94 -7.11 6.65 11.66
N GLY A 95 -6.06 7.21 12.28
CA GLY A 95 -5.93 8.67 12.44
C GLY A 95 -6.90 9.28 13.46
N THR A 96 -7.35 8.50 14.44
CA THR A 96 -8.34 8.95 15.45
C THR A 96 -7.70 9.86 16.50
N THR A 97 -6.45 9.59 16.86
CA THR A 97 -5.67 10.38 17.84
C THR A 97 -4.64 11.27 17.15
N LEU A 98 -4.04 12.19 17.90
CA LEU A 98 -2.92 13.00 17.40
C LEU A 98 -1.70 12.11 17.12
N GLU A 99 -1.48 11.13 17.99
CA GLU A 99 -0.42 10.14 17.91
C GLU A 99 -0.55 9.28 16.65
N ASP A 100 -1.76 8.82 16.31
CA ASP A 100 -2.04 8.08 15.07
C ASP A 100 -1.69 8.92 13.85
N LYS A 101 -2.11 10.18 13.83
CA LYS A 101 -1.86 11.10 12.71
C LYS A 101 -0.37 11.35 12.53
N LEU A 102 0.37 11.57 13.63
CA LEU A 102 1.82 11.74 13.59
C LEU A 102 2.50 10.47 13.06
N LYS A 103 2.07 9.29 13.52
CA LYS A 103 2.61 8.00 13.07
C LYS A 103 2.41 7.77 11.58
N ILE A 104 1.19 8.00 11.09
CA ILE A 104 0.85 7.92 9.66
C ILE A 104 1.74 8.87 8.84
N ALA A 105 1.90 10.11 9.32
CA ALA A 105 2.72 11.12 8.67
C ALA A 105 4.20 10.69 8.59
N ILE A 106 4.74 10.08 9.66
CA ILE A 106 6.09 9.50 9.69
C ILE A 106 6.21 8.35 8.68
N HIS A 107 5.30 7.37 8.71
CA HIS A 107 5.33 6.23 7.79
C HIS A 107 5.32 6.67 6.31
N CYS A 108 4.46 7.62 5.96
CA CYS A 108 4.40 8.18 4.61
C CYS A 108 5.68 8.95 4.25
N GLY A 109 6.23 9.70 5.20
CA GLY A 109 7.50 10.42 5.03
C GLY A 109 8.67 9.47 4.75
N GLU A 110 8.79 8.39 5.52
CA GLU A 110 9.82 7.36 5.32
C GLU A 110 9.64 6.62 4.00
N PHE A 111 8.41 6.32 3.60
CA PHE A 111 8.12 5.74 2.28
C PHE A 111 8.60 6.66 1.14
N LEU A 112 8.33 7.96 1.20
CA LEU A 112 8.79 8.92 0.19
C LEU A 112 10.32 9.08 0.19
N LYS A 113 10.97 9.05 1.36
CA LYS A 113 12.44 9.09 1.46
C LYS A 113 13.08 7.88 0.79
N LYS A 114 12.50 6.68 0.92
CA LYS A 114 12.97 5.47 0.20
C LYS A 114 12.90 5.62 -1.32
N GLN A 115 12.04 6.51 -1.83
CA GLN A 115 11.97 6.88 -3.24
C GLN A 115 12.87 8.08 -3.60
N SER A 116 13.80 8.47 -2.73
CA SER A 116 14.67 9.65 -2.89
C SER A 116 13.89 10.98 -3.01
N LYS A 117 12.67 11.05 -2.47
CA LYS A 117 11.86 12.28 -2.43
C LYS A 117 11.98 12.97 -1.08
N LYS A 118 12.03 14.30 -1.07
CA LYS A 118 11.97 15.09 0.18
C LYS A 118 10.50 15.25 0.61
N PRO A 119 10.06 14.60 1.71
CA PRO A 119 8.66 14.69 2.12
C PRO A 119 8.30 16.11 2.56
N LYS A 120 7.11 16.57 2.15
CA LYS A 120 6.43 17.74 2.68
C LYS A 120 5.05 17.29 3.15
N ILE A 121 4.68 17.66 4.37
CA ILE A 121 3.46 17.18 5.02
C ILE A 121 2.51 18.37 5.15
N ALA A 122 1.33 18.24 4.55
CA ALA A 122 0.25 19.19 4.71
C ALA A 122 -0.87 18.52 5.52
N VAL A 123 -1.32 19.18 6.59
CA VAL A 123 -2.45 18.71 7.40
C VAL A 123 -3.70 19.42 6.91
N MET A 124 -4.68 18.66 6.45
CA MET A 124 -5.97 19.21 6.08
C MET A 124 -6.76 19.53 7.35
N ALA A 125 -7.17 20.79 7.48
CA ALA A 125 -8.06 21.24 8.55
C ALA A 125 -9.33 21.84 7.91
N SER A 126 -10.49 21.53 8.48
CA SER A 126 -11.74 22.19 8.10
C SER A 126 -11.88 23.59 8.70
N GLY A 127 -11.00 23.97 9.63
CA GLY A 127 -11.02 25.26 10.30
C GLY A 127 -10.35 26.34 9.47
N ARG A 128 -10.94 27.53 9.45
CA ARG A 128 -10.33 28.75 8.92
C ARG A 128 -9.40 29.36 9.95
N LYS A 129 -8.47 30.21 9.48
CA LYS A 129 -7.71 31.10 10.37
C LYS A 129 -8.70 32.01 11.09
N GLY A 130 -9.01 31.72 12.36
CA GLY A 130 -10.05 32.42 13.12
C GLY A 130 -11.04 31.51 13.84
N ASP A 131 -11.07 30.21 13.52
CA ASP A 131 -11.95 29.25 14.20
C ASP A 131 -11.30 28.83 15.53
N TYR A 132 -11.40 29.71 16.53
CA TYR A 132 -11.04 29.49 17.94
C TYR A 132 -12.22 29.80 18.86
#